data_AF-A0A177JWI1-F1
#
_entry.id   AF-A0A177JWI1-F1
#
_cell.length_a   1.000
_cell.length_b   1.000
_cell.length_c   1.000
_cell.angle_alpha   90.00
_cell.angle_beta   90.00
_cell.angle_gamma   90.00
#
_symmetry.space_group_name_H-M   'P 1'
#
loop_
_entity.id
_entity.type
_entity.pdbx_description
1 polymer ?
#
loop_
_entity_poly.entity_id
_entity_poly.type
_entity_poly.pdbx_seq_one_letter_code
_entity_poly.pdbx_strand_id
1 'polypeptide(L)'
;MLNSFQRTCAQHYGNGDFAHIETVDEAREAGDTLFTFLMIELSSPEDCDSRDEAERRVNMAIDNLRDVLDALNRSADSPALSATTMSGTPGQTVMLRFRAQAWINDNTIDVDREHPDSWIVPLALFLERFPTEEDWHGLHDDRDAMRVEGTAPRWIRDWSGPFEVDLPDDQQPWASPLAHELPPTETRSRTAT
;
A
#
# COMPACT_ATOMS: atom_id res chain seq x y z
N MET A 1 29.81 4.14 26.57
CA MET A 1 30.35 4.38 25.21
C MET A 1 29.71 3.43 24.23
N LEU A 2 29.37 3.93 23.04
CA LEU A 2 28.73 3.15 21.98
C LEU A 2 29.69 2.18 21.29
N ASN A 3 29.20 0.99 20.94
CA ASN A 3 29.88 0.08 20.02
C ASN A 3 29.76 0.58 18.55
N SER A 4 30.37 -0.13 17.60
CA SER A 4 30.36 0.28 16.19
C SER A 4 28.96 0.36 15.59
N PHE A 5 28.08 -0.59 15.89
CA PHE A 5 26.73 -0.63 15.32
C PHE A 5 25.85 0.48 15.90
N GLN A 6 25.95 0.74 17.20
CA GLN A 6 25.29 1.86 17.86
C GLN A 6 25.75 3.21 17.30
N ARG A 7 27.05 3.39 17.03
CA ARG A 7 27.56 4.61 16.37
C ARG A 7 27.01 4.77 14.96
N THR A 8 26.98 3.71 14.17
CA THR A 8 26.36 3.73 12.85
C THR A 8 24.88 4.11 12.93
N CYS A 9 24.14 3.54 13.89
CA CYS A 9 22.74 3.92 14.13
C CYS A 9 22.61 5.41 14.45
N ALA A 10 23.38 5.93 15.40
CA ALA A 10 23.36 7.34 15.78
C ALA A 10 23.69 8.29 14.62
N GLN A 11 24.62 7.91 13.74
CA GLN A 11 25.03 8.71 12.58
C GLN A 11 23.97 8.81 11.48
N HIS A 12 23.09 7.82 11.36
CA HIS A 12 22.12 7.74 10.26
C HIS A 12 20.67 7.93 10.68
N TYR A 13 20.33 7.60 11.93
CA TYR A 13 18.97 7.76 12.45
C TYR A 13 18.53 9.22 12.41
N GLY A 14 17.31 9.48 11.93
CA GLY A 14 16.78 10.84 11.80
C GLY A 14 17.66 11.76 10.96
N ASN A 15 18.30 11.25 9.91
CA ASN A 15 19.28 12.00 9.11
C ASN A 15 20.50 12.50 9.91
N GLY A 16 20.86 11.83 10.99
CA GLY A 16 22.02 12.15 11.82
C GLY A 16 21.75 13.14 12.95
N ASP A 17 20.48 13.41 13.28
CA ASP A 17 20.09 14.27 14.42
C ASP A 17 20.76 13.83 15.74
N PHE A 18 21.08 12.54 15.86
CA PHE A 18 21.69 11.94 17.05
C PHE A 18 23.18 11.61 16.87
N ALA A 19 23.84 12.08 15.81
CA ALA A 19 25.24 11.74 15.52
C ALA A 19 26.24 12.22 16.61
N HIS A 20 25.80 13.15 17.46
CA HIS A 20 26.57 13.70 18.57
C HIS A 20 26.49 12.86 19.86
N ILE A 21 25.63 11.84 19.90
CA ILE A 21 25.42 10.98 21.07
C ILE A 21 26.57 9.96 21.19
N GLU A 22 27.16 9.87 22.37
CA GLU A 22 28.33 9.01 22.66
C GLU A 22 28.01 7.87 23.65
N THR A 23 26.84 7.91 24.30
CA THR A 23 26.41 6.89 25.27
C THR A 23 24.93 6.51 25.14
N VAL A 24 24.57 5.34 25.66
CA VAL A 24 23.17 4.89 25.70
C VAL A 24 22.34 5.73 26.69
N ASP A 25 22.97 6.26 27.75
CA ASP A 25 22.27 7.11 28.71
C ASP A 25 21.92 8.47 28.09
N GLU A 26 22.81 9.07 27.31
CA GLU A 26 22.49 10.26 26.50
C GLU A 26 21.36 9.99 25.49
N ALA A 27 21.34 8.80 24.87
CA ALA A 27 20.24 8.41 23.99
C ALA A 27 18.88 8.38 24.74
N ARG A 28 18.86 7.91 25.99
CA ARG A 28 17.66 7.91 26.85
C ARG A 28 17.23 9.33 27.22
N GLU A 29 18.20 10.21 27.52
CA GLU A 29 17.94 11.61 27.88
C GLU A 29 17.42 12.42 26.69
N ALA A 30 17.76 12.03 25.46
CA ALA A 30 17.28 12.70 24.24
C ALA A 30 15.76 12.55 24.02
N GLY A 31 15.11 11.58 24.68
CA GLY A 31 13.65 11.45 24.74
C GLY A 31 12.98 10.76 23.54
N ASP A 32 13.75 10.40 22.50
CA ASP A 32 13.24 9.57 21.41
C ASP A 32 13.29 8.08 21.81
N THR A 33 12.12 7.50 22.01
CA THR A 33 11.98 6.14 22.51
C THR A 33 12.30 5.08 21.45
N LEU A 34 12.09 5.38 20.16
CA LEU A 34 12.43 4.46 19.07
C LEU A 34 13.94 4.45 18.83
N PHE A 35 14.58 5.62 18.85
CA PHE A 35 16.03 5.73 18.83
C PHE A 35 16.64 4.97 20.02
N THR A 36 16.15 5.22 21.24
CA THR A 36 16.61 4.54 22.45
C THR A 36 16.48 3.02 22.34
N PHE A 37 15.36 2.53 21.81
CA PHE A 37 15.14 1.10 21.55
C PHE A 37 16.21 0.52 20.63
N LEU A 38 16.49 1.17 19.48
CA LEU A 38 17.54 0.72 18.55
C LEU A 38 18.92 0.73 19.20
N MET A 39 19.20 1.72 20.04
CA MET A 39 20.47 1.80 20.78
C MET A 39 20.63 0.65 21.78
N ILE A 40 19.53 0.18 22.39
CA ILE A 40 19.54 -0.99 23.29
C ILE A 40 19.72 -2.28 22.49
N GLU A 41 18.92 -2.48 21.44
CA GLU A 41 18.97 -3.68 20.58
C GLU A 41 20.34 -3.93 19.96
N LEU A 42 21.03 -2.86 19.57
CA LEU A 42 22.37 -2.93 18.99
C LEU A 42 23.49 -3.01 20.03
N SER A 43 23.15 -3.08 21.32
CA SER A 43 24.13 -3.08 22.39
C SER A 43 24.76 -4.46 22.60
N SER A 44 26.02 -4.49 23.01
CA SER A 44 26.70 -5.76 23.34
C SER A 44 26.08 -6.53 24.52
N PRO A 45 25.49 -5.88 25.55
CA PRO A 45 24.69 -6.59 26.56
C PRO A 45 23.49 -7.36 26.01
N GLU A 46 22.97 -6.96 24.85
CA GLU A 46 21.95 -7.69 24.12
C GLU A 46 22.57 -8.71 23.15
N ASP A 47 23.79 -9.20 23.38
CA ASP A 47 24.47 -10.16 22.50
C ASP A 47 24.59 -9.70 21.03
N CYS A 48 24.50 -8.38 20.77
CA CYS A 48 24.72 -7.81 19.45
C CYS A 48 26.21 -7.50 19.25
N ASP A 49 26.98 -8.53 18.93
CA ASP A 49 28.44 -8.46 18.78
C ASP A 49 28.94 -8.64 17.34
N SER A 50 28.03 -8.98 16.42
CA SER A 50 28.34 -9.23 15.01
C SER A 50 27.44 -8.44 14.07
N ARG A 51 27.93 -8.24 12.85
CA ARG A 51 27.16 -7.57 11.79
C ARG A 51 25.88 -8.33 11.46
N ASP A 52 25.97 -9.66 11.35
CA ASP A 52 24.83 -10.50 11.01
C ASP A 52 23.74 -10.40 12.09
N GLU A 53 24.11 -10.37 13.37
CA GLU A 53 23.17 -10.21 14.47
C GLU A 53 22.57 -8.80 14.52
N ALA A 54 23.37 -7.75 14.27
CA ALA A 54 22.88 -6.39 14.15
C ALA A 54 21.86 -6.24 13.02
N GLU A 55 22.18 -6.78 11.83
CA GLU A 55 21.26 -6.79 10.68
C GLU A 55 20.00 -7.61 10.99
N ARG A 56 20.13 -8.79 11.62
CA ARG A 56 18.99 -9.62 12.02
C ARG A 56 18.04 -8.88 12.96
N ARG A 57 18.57 -8.21 13.98
CA ARG A 57 17.77 -7.45 14.96
C ARG A 57 17.06 -6.26 14.34
N VAL A 58 17.76 -5.49 13.50
CA VAL A 58 17.15 -4.35 12.79
C VAL A 58 16.07 -4.84 11.83
N ASN A 59 16.30 -5.91 11.07
CA ASN A 59 15.28 -6.49 10.19
C ASN A 59 14.06 -6.99 10.98
N MET A 60 14.27 -7.67 12.11
CA MET A 60 13.16 -8.10 12.98
C MET A 60 12.36 -6.92 13.53
N ALA A 61 13.03 -5.84 13.94
CA ALA A 61 12.36 -4.62 14.38
C ALA A 61 11.55 -3.99 13.23
N ILE A 62 12.12 -3.93 12.02
CA ILE A 62 11.44 -3.44 10.83
C ILE A 62 10.19 -4.28 10.53
N ASP A 63 10.30 -5.61 10.54
CA ASP A 63 9.18 -6.50 10.26
C ASP A 63 8.07 -6.36 11.30
N ASN A 64 8.42 -6.29 12.59
CA ASN A 64 7.46 -6.00 13.66
C ASN A 64 6.76 -4.64 13.48
N LEU A 65 7.50 -3.59 13.11
CA LEU A 65 6.94 -2.26 12.87
C LEU A 65 6.04 -2.24 11.62
N ARG A 66 6.39 -3.01 10.59
CA ARG A 66 5.54 -3.21 9.40
C ARG A 66 4.26 -3.94 9.75
N ASP A 67 4.33 -5.01 10.54
CA ASP A 67 3.14 -5.75 11.00
C ASP A 67 2.19 -4.85 11.81
N VAL A 68 2.74 -3.98 12.66
CA VAL A 68 1.97 -2.98 13.40
C VAL A 68 1.37 -1.94 12.45
N LEU A 69 2.14 -1.42 11.50
CA LEU A 69 1.65 -0.46 10.50
C LEU A 69 0.50 -1.06 9.69
N ASP A 70 0.65 -2.29 9.21
CA ASP A 70 -0.37 -3.04 8.51
C ASP A 70 -1.62 -3.24 9.36
N ALA A 71 -1.46 -3.57 10.64
CA ALA A 71 -2.58 -3.70 11.57
C ALA A 71 -3.28 -2.35 11.82
N LEU A 72 -2.54 -1.26 11.93
CA LEU A 72 -3.09 0.09 12.10
C LEU A 72 -3.86 0.54 10.87
N ASN A 73 -3.34 0.31 9.67
CA ASN A 73 -4.03 0.64 8.42
C ASN A 73 -5.33 -0.16 8.29
N ARG A 74 -5.30 -1.47 8.58
CA ARG A 74 -6.51 -2.30 8.65
C ARG A 74 -7.51 -1.86 9.73
N SER A 75 -7.03 -1.26 10.82
CA SER A 75 -7.87 -0.77 11.92
C SER A 75 -8.45 0.62 11.65
N ALA A 76 -7.74 1.44 10.87
CA ALA A 76 -8.23 2.71 10.35
C ALA A 76 -9.31 2.48 9.25
N ASP A 77 -9.21 1.36 8.54
CA ASP A 77 -10.19 0.87 7.58
C ASP A 77 -11.33 0.04 8.22
N SER A 78 -11.37 -0.09 9.56
CA SER A 78 -12.54 -0.63 10.25
C SER A 78 -13.58 0.47 10.43
N PRO A 79 -14.66 0.54 9.63
CA PRO A 79 -15.87 1.18 10.10
C PRO A 79 -16.28 0.39 11.34
N ALA A 80 -16.43 1.07 12.47
CA ALA A 80 -17.25 0.52 13.53
C ALA A 80 -18.58 0.11 12.90
N LEU A 81 -18.84 -1.19 12.79
CA LEU A 81 -20.16 -1.82 12.89
C LEU A 81 -20.06 -3.34 12.75
N SER A 82 -20.60 -4.01 13.76
CA SER A 82 -21.52 -5.13 13.64
C SER A 82 -21.23 -6.20 12.59
N ALA A 83 -21.01 -7.41 13.09
CA ALA A 83 -21.33 -8.67 12.44
C ALA A 83 -22.53 -8.55 11.48
N THR A 84 -22.25 -8.44 10.19
CA THR A 84 -23.12 -8.90 9.10
C THR A 84 -22.22 -9.26 7.93
N THR A 85 -21.89 -10.55 7.89
CA THR A 85 -21.58 -11.40 6.73
C THR A 85 -21.56 -10.68 5.37
N MET A 86 -20.39 -10.62 4.72
CA MET A 86 -20.28 -10.39 3.28
C MET A 86 -19.71 -11.62 2.59
N SER A 87 -20.60 -12.30 1.87
CA SER A 87 -20.31 -13.32 0.86
C SER A 87 -19.93 -12.62 -0.45
N GLY A 88 -18.64 -12.35 -0.66
CA GLY A 88 -18.10 -11.99 -1.97
C GLY A 88 -17.50 -13.22 -2.64
N THR A 89 -17.93 -13.54 -3.86
CA THR A 89 -17.47 -14.72 -4.62
C THR A 89 -15.94 -14.72 -4.78
N PRO A 90 -15.22 -15.77 -4.35
CA PRO A 90 -13.76 -15.82 -4.51
C PRO A 90 -13.38 -16.16 -5.96
N GLY A 91 -12.62 -15.27 -6.62
CA GLY A 91 -11.82 -15.65 -7.81
C GLY A 91 -11.64 -14.60 -8.92
N GLN A 92 -12.44 -13.54 -8.99
CA GLN A 92 -12.31 -12.54 -10.08
C GLN A 92 -11.36 -11.40 -9.69
N THR A 93 -10.49 -11.02 -10.63
CA THR A 93 -9.52 -9.92 -10.49
C THR A 93 -9.60 -9.02 -11.70
N VAL A 94 -9.18 -7.77 -11.54
CA VAL A 94 -8.99 -6.80 -12.61
C VAL A 94 -7.55 -6.32 -12.60
N MET A 95 -6.97 -6.16 -13.80
CA MET A 95 -5.61 -5.66 -13.97
C MET A 95 -5.62 -4.15 -14.13
N LEU A 96 -4.85 -3.45 -13.30
CA LEU A 96 -4.61 -2.03 -13.40
C LEU A 96 -3.20 -1.77 -13.96
N ARG A 97 -3.04 -0.63 -14.62
CA ARG A 97 -1.77 -0.14 -15.15
C ARG A 97 -1.44 1.21 -14.52
N PHE A 98 -0.17 1.41 -14.18
CA PHE A 98 0.36 2.66 -13.68
C PHE A 98 0.92 3.42 -14.88
N ARG A 99 0.90 4.75 -14.92
CA ARG A 99 1.61 5.59 -15.92
C ARG A 99 2.39 6.69 -15.22
N ALA A 100 3.71 6.73 -15.41
CA ALA A 100 4.58 7.56 -14.57
C ALA A 100 4.80 8.76 -15.39
N GLN A 101 4.67 9.90 -14.76
CA GLN A 101 4.80 11.15 -15.46
C GLN A 101 5.95 11.94 -14.87
N ALA A 102 6.49 12.84 -15.67
CA ALA A 102 7.36 13.91 -15.23
C ALA A 102 6.82 15.25 -15.74
N TRP A 103 6.92 16.28 -14.90
CA TRP A 103 6.62 17.65 -15.29
C TRP A 103 7.78 18.21 -16.12
N ILE A 104 7.53 18.49 -17.41
CA ILE A 104 8.48 19.18 -18.29
C ILE A 104 7.74 20.31 -18.99
N ASN A 105 8.20 21.54 -18.81
CA ASN A 105 7.61 22.74 -19.43
C ASN A 105 6.08 22.82 -19.25
N ASP A 106 5.60 22.71 -18.01
CA ASP A 106 4.17 22.73 -17.63
C ASP A 106 3.30 21.63 -18.27
N ASN A 107 3.91 20.57 -18.79
CA ASN A 107 3.21 19.41 -19.31
C ASN A 107 3.67 18.14 -18.58
N THR A 108 2.76 17.20 -18.35
CA THR A 108 3.09 15.85 -17.92
C THR A 108 3.46 15.01 -19.13
N ILE A 109 4.63 14.38 -19.10
CA ILE A 109 5.05 13.41 -20.11
C ILE A 109 5.21 12.04 -19.48
N ASP A 110 4.80 10.99 -20.18
CA ASP A 110 5.07 9.63 -19.75
C ASP A 110 6.57 9.37 -19.75
N VAL A 111 7.08 8.82 -18.65
CA VAL A 111 8.47 8.38 -18.54
C VAL A 111 8.54 6.87 -18.65
N ASP A 112 9.53 6.40 -19.42
CA ASP A 112 9.78 4.98 -19.63
C ASP A 112 10.23 4.29 -18.34
N ARG A 113 9.88 3.01 -18.20
CA ARG A 113 9.98 2.28 -16.95
C ARG A 113 10.70 0.97 -17.15
N GLU A 114 11.78 0.79 -16.42
CA GLU A 114 12.52 -0.47 -16.36
C GLU A 114 11.78 -1.59 -15.58
N HIS A 115 10.61 -1.29 -14.98
CA HIS A 115 9.92 -2.17 -14.04
C HIS A 115 8.48 -2.51 -14.48
N PRO A 116 7.90 -3.64 -14.03
CA PRO A 116 6.51 -3.99 -14.28
C PRO A 116 5.54 -2.92 -13.79
N ASP A 117 4.70 -2.42 -14.69
CA ASP A 117 3.79 -1.29 -14.51
C ASP A 117 2.33 -1.69 -14.22
N SER A 118 2.04 -2.99 -14.20
CA SER A 118 0.70 -3.52 -14.01
C SER A 118 0.57 -4.37 -12.74
N TRP A 119 -0.61 -4.37 -12.12
CA TRP A 119 -0.92 -5.21 -10.97
C TRP A 119 -2.38 -5.64 -10.95
N ILE A 120 -2.71 -6.65 -10.15
CA ILE A 120 -4.07 -7.16 -10.03
C ILE A 120 -4.70 -6.72 -8.72
N VAL A 121 -5.98 -6.38 -8.78
CA VAL A 121 -6.83 -6.12 -7.60
C VAL A 121 -8.07 -7.01 -7.65
N PRO A 122 -8.65 -7.40 -6.50
CA PRO A 122 -9.91 -8.15 -6.49
C PRO A 122 -11.03 -7.35 -7.18
N LEU A 123 -11.80 -8.00 -8.06
CA LEU A 123 -12.88 -7.32 -8.78
C LEU A 123 -13.95 -6.74 -7.84
N ALA A 124 -14.23 -7.44 -6.73
CA ALA A 124 -15.18 -6.96 -5.73
C ALA A 124 -14.74 -5.63 -5.10
N LEU A 125 -13.46 -5.51 -4.74
CA LEU A 125 -12.88 -4.27 -4.19
C LEU A 125 -12.92 -3.15 -5.24
N PHE A 126 -12.60 -3.47 -6.49
CA PHE A 126 -12.68 -2.51 -7.58
C PHE A 126 -14.10 -1.97 -7.78
N LEU A 127 -15.10 -2.85 -7.87
CA LEU A 127 -16.50 -2.48 -8.10
C LEU A 127 -17.15 -1.81 -6.88
N GLU A 128 -16.62 -2.03 -5.67
CA GLU A 128 -17.06 -1.31 -4.48
C GLU A 128 -16.69 0.18 -4.56
N ARG A 129 -15.48 0.50 -5.05
CA ARG A 129 -15.02 1.89 -5.24
C ARG A 129 -15.55 2.53 -6.51
N PHE A 130 -15.63 1.75 -7.59
CA PHE A 130 -16.09 2.20 -8.90
C PHE A 130 -17.25 1.32 -9.41
N PRO A 131 -18.47 1.52 -8.87
CA PRO A 131 -19.64 0.75 -9.30
C PRO A 131 -19.94 0.87 -10.79
N THR A 132 -19.61 2.02 -11.40
CA THR A 132 -19.81 2.30 -12.83
C THR A 132 -18.54 2.80 -13.52
N GLU A 133 -18.53 2.71 -14.85
CA GLU A 133 -17.47 3.29 -15.70
C GLU A 133 -17.40 4.82 -15.54
N GLU A 134 -18.54 5.48 -15.32
CA GLU A 134 -18.58 6.92 -15.05
C GLU A 134 -17.85 7.28 -13.75
N ASP A 135 -18.03 6.48 -12.68
CA ASP A 135 -17.34 6.68 -11.41
C ASP A 135 -15.81 6.56 -11.58
N TRP A 136 -15.35 5.59 -12.37
CA TRP A 136 -13.94 5.41 -12.68
C TRP A 136 -13.31 6.63 -13.37
N HIS A 137 -14.05 7.25 -14.29
CA HIS A 137 -13.58 8.43 -14.99
C HIS A 137 -13.75 9.73 -14.19
N GLY A 138 -14.72 9.79 -13.26
CA GLY A 138 -15.01 10.98 -12.46
C GLY A 138 -14.19 11.12 -11.18
N LEU A 139 -13.71 10.00 -10.62
CA LEU A 139 -13.05 9.96 -9.29
C LEU A 139 -11.54 9.77 -9.42
N HIS A 140 -10.85 10.80 -9.93
CA HIS A 140 -9.40 10.76 -10.18
C HIS A 140 -8.57 10.44 -8.93
N ASP A 141 -8.87 11.05 -7.78
CA ASP A 141 -8.13 10.82 -6.53
C ASP A 141 -8.26 9.38 -6.04
N ASP A 142 -9.47 8.82 -6.09
CA ASP A 142 -9.74 7.43 -5.69
C ASP A 142 -9.08 6.44 -6.64
N ARG A 143 -9.07 6.76 -7.93
CA ARG A 143 -8.38 5.98 -8.95
C ARG A 143 -6.88 5.92 -8.69
N ASP A 144 -6.27 7.06 -8.36
CA ASP A 144 -4.86 7.12 -8.01
C ASP A 144 -4.55 6.38 -6.70
N ALA A 145 -5.48 6.41 -5.74
CA ALA A 145 -5.37 5.63 -4.51
C ALA A 145 -5.34 4.10 -4.75
N MET A 146 -5.82 3.60 -5.89
CA MET A 146 -5.73 2.17 -6.23
C MET A 146 -4.31 1.64 -6.34
N ARG A 147 -3.30 2.52 -6.45
CA ARG A 147 -1.88 2.14 -6.47
C ARG A 147 -1.39 1.44 -5.19
N VAL A 148 -2.11 1.57 -4.07
CA VAL A 148 -1.77 0.88 -2.81
C VAL A 148 -2.51 -0.45 -2.63
N GLU A 149 -3.45 -0.77 -3.54
CA GLU A 149 -4.31 -1.94 -3.44
C GLU A 149 -3.72 -3.19 -4.10
N GLY A 150 -4.28 -4.34 -3.74
CA GLY A 150 -3.98 -5.63 -4.35
C GLY A 150 -2.48 -5.94 -4.39
N THR A 151 -1.98 -6.35 -5.56
CA THR A 151 -0.58 -6.79 -5.72
C THR A 151 0.33 -5.69 -6.28
N ALA A 152 0.00 -4.40 -6.11
CA ALA A 152 0.81 -3.31 -6.63
C ALA A 152 2.29 -3.43 -6.19
N PRO A 153 3.26 -3.42 -7.12
CA PRO A 153 4.68 -3.38 -6.80
C PRO A 153 5.03 -2.22 -5.87
N ARG A 154 5.98 -2.45 -4.97
CA ARG A 154 6.43 -1.44 -3.99
C ARG A 154 6.85 -0.12 -4.64
N TRP A 155 7.53 -0.16 -5.79
CA TRP A 155 7.97 1.06 -6.47
C TRP A 155 6.81 1.94 -6.96
N ILE A 156 5.64 1.35 -7.24
CA ILE A 156 4.41 2.07 -7.61
C ILE A 156 3.79 2.73 -6.37
N ARG A 157 3.76 2.01 -5.25
CA ARG A 157 3.28 2.50 -3.95
C ARG A 157 4.11 3.66 -3.42
N ASP A 158 5.43 3.55 -3.58
CA ASP A 158 6.41 4.51 -3.07
C ASP A 158 6.68 5.67 -4.06
N TRP A 159 6.04 5.67 -5.25
CA TRP A 159 6.24 6.72 -6.26
C TRP A 159 5.79 8.09 -5.74
N SER A 160 6.64 9.10 -5.91
CA SER A 160 6.42 10.47 -5.41
C SER A 160 6.22 11.52 -6.51
N GLY A 161 6.40 11.16 -7.78
CA GLY A 161 6.14 12.02 -8.92
C GLY A 161 4.67 12.01 -9.36
N PRO A 162 4.28 12.80 -10.38
CA PRO A 162 2.96 12.67 -10.99
C PRO A 162 2.81 11.30 -11.66
N PHE A 163 1.58 10.81 -11.70
CA PHE A 163 1.23 9.55 -12.32
C PHE A 163 -0.27 9.50 -12.64
N GLU A 164 -0.67 8.47 -13.36
CA GLU A 164 -2.07 8.07 -13.51
C GLU A 164 -2.20 6.56 -13.31
N VAL A 165 -3.37 6.12 -12.84
CA VAL A 165 -3.77 4.72 -12.85
C VAL A 165 -4.85 4.50 -13.91
N ASP A 166 -4.62 3.55 -14.81
CA ASP A 166 -5.46 3.25 -15.95
C ASP A 166 -5.95 1.79 -15.92
N LEU A 167 -7.09 1.58 -16.59
CA LEU A 167 -7.55 0.26 -17.02
C LEU A 167 -7.04 0.02 -18.44
N PRO A 168 -6.34 -1.10 -18.69
CA PRO A 168 -6.04 -1.51 -20.06
C PRO A 168 -7.33 -1.68 -20.89
N ASP A 169 -7.30 -1.33 -22.18
CA ASP A 169 -8.48 -1.34 -23.07
C ASP A 169 -9.20 -2.69 -23.19
N ASP A 170 -8.52 -3.80 -22.85
CA ASP A 170 -9.06 -5.14 -22.88
C ASP A 170 -9.78 -5.54 -21.57
N GLN A 171 -9.76 -4.69 -20.55
CA GLN A 171 -10.48 -4.88 -19.29
C GLN A 171 -11.86 -4.23 -19.37
N GLN A 172 -12.90 -5.02 -19.10
CA GLN A 172 -14.28 -4.52 -18.98
C GLN A 172 -14.90 -5.00 -17.66
N PRO A 173 -14.48 -4.46 -16.50
CA PRO A 173 -14.91 -4.94 -15.19
C PRO A 173 -16.43 -4.76 -14.96
N TRP A 174 -17.05 -3.81 -15.66
CA TRP A 174 -18.50 -3.54 -15.59
C TRP A 174 -19.31 -4.37 -16.60
N ALA A 175 -18.67 -5.04 -17.56
CA ALA A 175 -19.35 -5.94 -18.50
C ALA A 175 -19.64 -7.28 -17.80
N SER A 176 -20.59 -7.28 -16.87
CA SER A 176 -21.02 -8.52 -16.22
C SER A 176 -21.73 -9.45 -17.24
N PRO A 177 -21.48 -10.77 -17.25
CA PRO A 177 -22.24 -11.75 -18.06
C PRO A 177 -23.72 -11.83 -17.70
N LEU A 178 -24.12 -11.25 -16.55
CA LEU A 178 -25.48 -11.34 -16.00
C LEU A 178 -26.49 -10.38 -16.65
N ALA A 179 -26.08 -9.50 -17.57
CA ALA A 179 -27.01 -8.61 -18.28
C ALA A 179 -27.75 -9.30 -19.45
N HIS A 180 -27.42 -10.55 -19.79
CA HIS A 180 -27.98 -11.24 -20.97
C HIS A 180 -29.12 -12.25 -20.69
N GLU A 181 -29.55 -12.43 -19.43
CA GLU A 181 -30.70 -13.29 -19.09
C GLU A 181 -31.86 -12.50 -18.48
N LEU A 182 -32.38 -11.52 -19.21
CA LEU A 182 -33.80 -11.20 -19.09
C LEU A 182 -34.54 -11.97 -20.19
N PRO A 183 -35.34 -13.02 -19.86
CA PRO A 183 -36.22 -13.61 -20.85
C PRO A 183 -37.19 -12.52 -21.35
N PRO A 184 -37.52 -12.50 -22.65
CA PRO A 184 -38.48 -11.54 -23.18
C PRO A 184 -39.78 -11.67 -22.39
N THR A 185 -40.26 -10.54 -21.89
CA THR A 185 -41.49 -10.44 -21.12
C THR A 185 -42.64 -10.87 -22.01
N GLU A 186 -43.09 -12.14 -21.87
CA GLU A 186 -44.32 -12.59 -22.51
C GLU A 186 -45.47 -11.72 -22.00
N THR A 187 -45.93 -10.85 -22.90
CA THR A 187 -47.11 -10.03 -22.69
C THR A 187 -48.31 -10.97 -22.64
N ARG A 188 -48.80 -11.29 -21.43
CA ARG A 188 -50.08 -12.01 -21.26
C ARG A 188 -51.21 -11.14 -21.78
N SER A 189 -51.59 -11.34 -23.04
CA SER A 189 -52.87 -10.91 -23.58
C SER A 189 -53.98 -11.67 -22.86
N ARG A 190 -54.69 -10.96 -21.98
CA ARG A 190 -56.02 -11.36 -21.51
C ARG A 190 -57.00 -11.22 -22.67
N THR A 191 -57.39 -12.33 -23.29
CA THR A 191 -58.61 -12.39 -24.09
C THR A 191 -59.78 -12.62 -23.13
N ALA A 192 -60.62 -11.60 -22.97
CA ALA A 192 -61.97 -11.75 -22.47
C ALA A 192 -62.86 -12.19 -23.62
N THR A 193 -63.62 -13.27 -23.45
CA THR A 193 -65.05 -13.40 -23.82
C THR A 193 -65.61 -14.61 -23.10
#